data_AF-A0A8S0FUZ6-F1
#
_entry.id   AF-A0A8S0FUZ6-F1
#
_cell.length_a   1.000
_cell.length_b   1.000
_cell.length_c   1.000
_cell.angle_alpha   90.00
_cell.angle_beta   90.00
_cell.angle_gamma   90.00
#
_symmetry.space_group_name_H-M   'P 1'
#
loop_
_entity.id
_entity.type
_entity.pdbx_description
1 polymer ?
#
loop_
_entity_poly.entity_id
_entity_poly.type
_entity_poly.pdbx_seq_one_letter_code
_entity_poly.pdbx_strand_id
1 'polypeptide(L)'
;MRWWITFLLADTMLIFVACVASLRNVNNSAWQALLHYLPAEVKIHHNDSGYFLWLELPEPLDAGELSLVALTHHISIAPGNMFSTGENWSRFFRFNTAWQWGEREEQAVKQLGKLIQERL
;
A
#
# COMPACT_ATOMS: atom_id res chain seq x y z
N MET A 1 12.66 19.26 -12.23
CA MET A 1 12.13 18.03 -12.87
C MET A 1 11.00 17.52 -12.01
N ARG A 2 9.77 17.83 -12.41
CA ARG A 2 8.54 17.73 -11.60
C ARG A 2 7.57 16.87 -12.39
N TRP A 3 7.63 15.55 -12.17
CA TRP A 3 6.93 14.53 -12.97
C TRP A 3 5.55 14.14 -12.40
N TRP A 4 4.73 15.11 -11.97
CA TRP A 4 3.45 14.77 -11.31
C TRP A 4 2.23 15.55 -11.82
N ILE A 5 2.32 16.19 -12.98
CA ILE A 5 1.15 16.84 -13.59
C ILE A 5 1.14 16.42 -15.05
N THR A 6 0.38 15.36 -15.34
CA THR A 6 -0.54 15.15 -16.48
C THR A 6 -0.67 13.65 -16.73
N PHE A 7 -1.54 12.98 -15.98
CA PHE A 7 -2.27 11.81 -16.48
C PHE A 7 -3.68 11.87 -15.91
N LEU A 8 -4.47 12.75 -16.55
CA LEU A 8 -5.92 12.73 -16.53
C LEU A 8 -6.33 11.60 -17.49
N LEU A 9 -6.59 10.41 -16.95
CA LEU A 9 -7.40 9.38 -17.63
C LEU A 9 -8.48 8.96 -16.65
N ALA A 10 -9.72 9.23 -17.06
CA ALA A 10 -10.92 9.26 -16.25
C ALA A 10 -11.50 7.87 -15.86
N ASP A 11 -10.67 6.83 -15.77
CA ASP A 11 -11.15 5.47 -15.44
C ASP A 11 -10.26 4.68 -14.46
N THR A 12 -9.17 5.27 -13.98
CA THR A 12 -8.38 4.67 -12.90
C THR A 12 -8.65 5.46 -11.63
N MET A 13 -9.38 4.86 -10.70
CA MET A 13 -9.68 5.42 -9.39
C MET A 13 -8.36 5.68 -8.66
N LEU A 14 -7.83 6.89 -8.85
CA LEU A 14 -6.74 7.44 -8.06
C LEU A 14 -7.17 7.42 -6.61
N ILE A 15 -6.61 6.51 -5.80
CA ILE A 15 -6.52 6.72 -4.36
C ILE A 15 -5.51 7.86 -4.19
N PHE A 16 -5.99 9.07 -4.43
CA PHE A 16 -5.29 10.30 -4.10
C PHE A 16 -4.91 10.24 -2.62
N VAL A 17 -3.76 10.84 -2.30
CA VAL A 17 -3.36 11.21 -0.94
C VAL A 17 -4.32 12.29 -0.43
N ALA A 18 -5.59 11.93 -0.27
CA ALA A 18 -6.64 12.82 0.19
C ALA A 18 -6.49 12.98 1.70
N CYS A 19 -5.93 14.13 2.07
CA CYS A 19 -6.14 14.77 3.35
C CYS A 19 -7.65 14.84 3.64
N VAL A 20 -8.18 13.97 4.50
CA VAL A 20 -9.49 14.13 5.13
C VAL A 20 -9.38 13.79 6.60
N ALA A 21 -9.63 14.81 7.40
CA ALA A 21 -9.80 14.77 8.83
C ALA A 21 -11.06 13.98 9.23
N SER A 22 -11.00 13.37 10.42
CA SER A 22 -12.11 12.74 11.15
C SER A 22 -12.56 11.36 10.64
N LEU A 23 -12.04 10.28 11.24
CA LEU A 23 -12.76 9.09 11.75
C LEU A 23 -11.75 8.13 12.42
N ARG A 24 -12.10 7.50 13.55
CA ARG A 24 -11.18 6.67 14.35
C ARG A 24 -10.98 5.26 13.79
N ASN A 25 -9.80 4.70 14.07
CA ASN A 25 -9.35 3.29 14.02
C ASN A 25 -8.85 2.71 12.69
N VAL A 26 -7.67 2.08 12.77
CA VAL A 26 -7.26 1.01 11.84
C VAL A 26 -8.40 0.01 11.75
N ASN A 27 -8.84 -0.29 10.53
CA ASN A 27 -9.92 -1.24 10.33
C ASN A 27 -9.42 -2.64 10.71
N ASN A 28 -10.00 -3.24 11.76
CA ASN A 28 -9.62 -4.58 12.22
C ASN A 28 -9.73 -5.62 11.09
N SER A 29 -10.72 -5.48 10.20
CA SER A 29 -10.84 -6.36 9.02
C SER A 29 -9.68 -6.19 8.04
N ALA A 30 -9.17 -4.97 7.85
CA ALA A 30 -8.00 -4.72 7.02
C ALA A 30 -6.75 -5.39 7.61
N TRP A 31 -6.56 -5.23 8.92
CA TRP A 31 -5.46 -5.87 9.64
C TRP A 31 -5.49 -7.39 9.51
N GLN A 32 -6.65 -8.01 9.75
CA GLN A 32 -6.83 -9.45 9.61
C GLN A 32 -6.57 -9.93 8.18
N ALA A 33 -7.06 -9.21 7.17
CA ALA A 33 -6.84 -9.57 5.78
C ALA A 33 -5.35 -9.48 5.39
N LEU A 34 -4.64 -8.45 5.83
CA LEU A 34 -3.20 -8.32 5.59
C LEU A 34 -2.44 -9.47 6.25
N LEU A 35 -2.76 -9.82 7.50
CA LEU A 35 -2.15 -10.97 8.18
C LEU A 35 -2.46 -12.32 7.51
N HIS A 36 -3.63 -12.44 6.88
CA HIS A 36 -4.05 -13.70 6.28
C HIS A 36 -3.48 -13.92 4.87
N TYR A 37 -3.39 -12.86 4.06
CA TYR A 37 -3.05 -12.98 2.64
C TYR A 37 -1.64 -12.52 2.28
N LEU A 38 -0.96 -11.74 3.14
CA LEU A 38 0.42 -11.37 2.89
C LEU A 38 1.37 -12.50 3.31
N PRO A 39 2.51 -12.66 2.61
CA PRO A 39 3.56 -13.57 3.03
C PRO A 39 4.08 -13.22 4.42
N ALA A 40 4.55 -14.23 5.16
CA ALA A 40 5.07 -14.07 6.52
C ALA A 40 6.36 -13.22 6.57
N GLU A 41 7.05 -13.10 5.45
CA GLU A 41 8.24 -12.30 5.26
C GLU A 41 7.95 -10.79 5.25
N VAL A 42 6.70 -10.39 4.98
CA VAL A 42 6.28 -8.99 5.01
C VAL A 42 5.99 -8.58 6.46
N LYS A 43 6.77 -7.63 6.97
CA LYS A 43 6.54 -7.12 8.32
C LYS A 43 5.55 -5.97 8.28
N ILE A 44 4.53 -6.03 9.13
CA ILE A 44 3.54 -4.97 9.28
C ILE A 44 3.89 -4.20 10.56
N HIS A 45 4.21 -2.91 10.41
CA HIS A 45 4.54 -2.00 11.50
C HIS A 45 3.26 -1.32 12.00
N HIS A 46 2.91 -1.58 13.25
CA HIS A 46 1.82 -0.89 13.92
C HIS A 46 2.27 0.51 14.35
N ASN A 47 1.50 1.54 14.00
CA ASN A 47 1.57 2.83 14.68
C ASN A 47 0.27 3.01 15.47
N ASP A 48 0.36 3.48 16.71
CA ASP A 48 -0.81 3.78 17.54
C ASP A 48 -1.60 5.02 17.04
N SER A 49 -1.19 5.59 15.90
CA SER A 49 -1.62 6.88 15.40
C SER A 49 -1.90 6.85 13.89
N GLY A 50 -2.97 6.15 13.51
CA GLY A 50 -3.77 6.58 12.36
C GLY A 50 -4.12 5.54 11.30
N TYR A 51 -4.67 6.07 10.22
CA TYR A 51 -5.33 5.38 9.09
C TYR A 51 -4.41 4.56 8.18
N PHE A 52 -3.13 4.50 8.51
CA PHE A 52 -2.10 4.02 7.61
C PHE A 52 -1.24 2.99 8.30
N LEU A 53 -1.11 1.84 7.67
CA LEU A 53 -0.18 0.81 8.06
C LEU A 53 1.10 0.95 7.26
N TRP A 54 2.23 0.78 7.93
CA TRP A 54 3.52 0.69 7.27
C TRP A 54 3.88 -0.78 7.10
N LEU A 55 4.27 -1.16 5.90
CA LEU A 55 4.71 -2.50 5.58
C LEU A 55 6.15 -2.45 5.10
N GLU A 56 6.93 -3.44 5.49
CA GLU A 56 8.31 -3.66 5.09
C GLU A 56 8.38 -4.95 4.29
N LEU A 57 8.81 -4.83 3.04
CA LEU A 57 9.12 -5.96 2.19
C LEU A 57 10.45 -6.59 2.60
N PRO A 58 10.60 -7.92 2.46
CA PRO A 58 11.89 -8.58 2.62
C PRO A 58 12.85 -8.17 1.49
N GLU A 59 14.14 -8.28 1.74
CA GLU A 59 15.13 -8.14 0.66
C GLU A 59 15.04 -9.32 -0.32
N PRO A 60 15.24 -9.08 -1.63
CA PRO A 60 15.68 -7.83 -2.27
C PRO A 60 14.55 -6.95 -2.83
N LEU A 61 13.30 -7.11 -2.40
CA LEU A 61 12.14 -6.47 -3.05
C LEU A 61 12.14 -4.95 -2.85
N ASP A 62 11.82 -4.22 -3.93
CA ASP A 62 11.60 -2.77 -3.92
C ASP A 62 10.10 -2.44 -3.96
N ALA A 63 9.65 -1.57 -3.06
CA ALA A 63 8.25 -1.20 -2.95
C ALA A 63 7.79 -0.25 -4.06
N GLY A 64 8.71 0.49 -4.69
CA GLY A 64 8.46 1.27 -5.90
C GLY A 64 8.12 0.38 -7.09
N GLU A 65 8.93 -0.65 -7.34
CA GLU A 65 8.68 -1.65 -8.37
C GLU A 65 7.36 -2.40 -8.13
N LEU A 66 7.12 -2.82 -6.87
CA LEU A 66 5.85 -3.42 -6.49
C LEU A 66 4.68 -2.48 -6.77
N SER A 67 4.81 -1.18 -6.52
CA SER A 67 3.75 -0.22 -6.77
C SER A 67 3.40 -0.11 -8.25
N LEU A 68 4.40 -0.10 -9.13
CA LEU A 68 4.19 -0.04 -10.57
C LEU A 68 3.40 -1.25 -11.07
N VAL A 69 3.73 -2.44 -10.56
CA VAL A 69 3.00 -3.66 -10.92
C VAL A 69 1.61 -3.66 -10.31
N ALA A 70 1.48 -3.33 -9.03
CA ALA A 70 0.18 -3.27 -8.33
C ALA A 70 -0.79 -2.31 -9.02
N LEU A 71 -0.29 -1.19 -9.57
CA LEU A 71 -1.08 -0.23 -10.32
C LEU A 71 -1.73 -0.85 -11.57
N THR A 72 -1.08 -1.81 -12.23
CA THR A 72 -1.68 -2.55 -13.37
C THR A 72 -2.89 -3.39 -12.97
N HIS A 73 -3.00 -3.72 -11.67
CA HIS A 73 -4.14 -4.40 -11.07
C HIS A 73 -5.10 -3.43 -10.34
N HIS A 74 -5.00 -2.12 -10.61
CA HIS A 74 -5.78 -1.06 -9.95
C HIS A 74 -5.56 -0.97 -8.44
N ILE A 75 -4.40 -1.39 -7.95
CA ILE A 75 -3.99 -1.30 -6.55
C ILE A 75 -2.93 -0.21 -6.42
N SER A 76 -3.24 0.82 -5.66
CA SER A 76 -2.30 1.90 -5.37
C SER A 76 -1.72 1.73 -3.97
N ILE A 77 -0.40 1.61 -3.88
CA ILE A 77 0.37 1.68 -2.64
C ILE A 77 1.27 2.91 -2.70
N ALA A 78 1.67 3.44 -1.54
CA ALA A 78 2.57 4.59 -1.48
C ALA A 78 3.96 4.14 -1.02
N PRO A 79 4.95 4.02 -1.92
CA PRO A 79 6.32 3.66 -1.58
C PRO A 79 6.96 4.63 -0.59
N GLY A 80 7.81 4.11 0.29
CA GLY A 80 8.51 4.86 1.34
C GLY A 80 9.48 5.90 0.78
N ASN A 81 10.07 5.63 -0.39
CA ASN A 81 10.95 6.56 -1.10
C ASN A 81 10.26 7.87 -1.53
N MET A 82 8.92 7.93 -1.53
CA MET A 82 8.18 9.17 -1.75
C MET A 82 8.24 10.12 -0.54
N PHE A 83 8.56 9.60 0.64
CA PHE A 83 8.57 10.33 1.91
C PHE A 83 9.98 10.59 2.45
N SER A 84 11.00 9.92 1.90
CA SER A 84 12.39 10.07 2.30
C SER A 84 13.33 9.81 1.13
N THR A 85 14.42 10.56 1.06
CA THR A 85 15.47 10.42 0.03
C THR A 85 16.53 9.37 0.37
N GLY A 86 16.39 8.66 1.49
CA GLY A 86 17.33 7.62 1.91
C GLY A 86 17.03 6.24 1.30
N GLU A 87 18.06 5.51 0.89
CA GLU A 87 17.96 4.16 0.30
C GLU A 87 17.24 3.15 1.22
N ASN A 88 17.28 3.38 2.54
CA ASN A 88 16.65 2.51 3.54
C ASN A 88 15.11 2.45 3.46
N TRP A 89 14.45 3.32 2.68
CA TRP A 89 12.98 3.36 2.57
C TRP A 89 12.43 2.73 1.30
N SER A 90 13.30 2.22 0.42
CA SER A 90 12.95 1.49 -0.81
C SER A 90 12.02 0.30 -0.55
N ARG A 91 12.28 -0.43 0.53
CA ARG A 91 11.54 -1.64 0.94
C ARG A 91 10.24 -1.37 1.68
N PHE A 92 10.00 -0.13 2.08
CA PHE A 92 8.84 0.23 2.89
C PHE A 92 7.74 0.79 2.00
N PHE A 93 6.48 0.52 2.32
CA PHE A 93 5.35 1.24 1.74
C PHE A 93 4.24 1.44 2.76
N ARG A 94 3.41 2.43 2.46
CA ARG A 94 2.24 2.78 3.24
C ARG A 94 0.97 2.21 2.58
N PHE A 95 0.18 1.51 3.37
CA PHE A 95 -1.12 0.97 2.99
C PHE A 95 -2.24 1.74 3.69
N ASN A 96 -3.22 2.20 2.92
CA ASN A 96 -4.32 3.01 3.42
C ASN A 96 -5.48 2.10 3.86
N THR A 97 -5.88 2.19 5.14
CA THR A 97 -7.01 1.45 5.71
C THR A 97 -8.17 2.36 6.14
N ALA A 98 -8.19 3.62 5.69
CA ALA A 98 -9.18 4.63 6.09
C ALA A 98 -10.58 4.38 5.55
N TRP A 99 -10.70 3.59 4.48
CA TRP A 99 -11.95 3.38 3.74
C TRP A 99 -12.73 2.19 4.29
N GLN A 100 -14.01 2.11 3.91
CA GLN A 100 -14.87 1.00 4.28
C GLN A 100 -14.33 -0.30 3.65
N TRP A 101 -14.09 -1.30 4.50
CA TRP A 101 -13.56 -2.59 4.05
C TRP A 101 -14.69 -3.46 3.51
N GLY A 102 -14.62 -3.80 2.23
CA GLY A 102 -15.53 -4.72 1.57
C GLY A 102 -14.79 -5.76 0.73
N GLU A 103 -15.55 -6.41 -0.13
CA GLU A 103 -15.03 -7.47 -1.01
C GLU A 103 -13.91 -6.96 -1.92
N ARG A 104 -14.04 -5.74 -2.44
CA ARG A 104 -13.03 -5.14 -3.33
C ARG A 104 -11.67 -4.99 -2.64
N GLU A 105 -11.65 -4.47 -1.42
CA GLU A 105 -10.44 -4.26 -0.64
C GLU A 105 -9.80 -5.60 -0.26
N GLU A 106 -10.63 -6.60 0.06
CA GLU A 106 -10.14 -7.94 0.33
C GLU A 106 -9.51 -8.59 -0.91
N GLN A 107 -10.13 -8.46 -2.09
CA GLN A 107 -9.54 -8.95 -3.35
C GLN A 107 -8.25 -8.21 -3.71
N ALA A 108 -8.19 -6.89 -3.46
CA ALA A 108 -6.98 -6.10 -3.65
C ALA A 108 -5.83 -6.62 -2.77
N VAL A 109 -6.09 -6.91 -1.49
CA VAL A 109 -5.05 -7.47 -0.60
C VAL A 109 -4.66 -8.89 -1.00
N LYS A 110 -5.60 -9.74 -1.42
CA LYS A 110 -5.27 -11.07 -1.99
C LYS A 110 -4.34 -10.95 -3.19
N GLN A 111 -4.66 -10.06 -4.12
CA GLN A 111 -3.84 -9.85 -5.31
C GLN A 111 -2.48 -9.25 -4.95
N LEU A 112 -2.43 -8.30 -4.01
CA LEU A 112 -1.16 -7.75 -3.52
C LEU A 112 -0.28 -8.83 -2.90
N GLY A 113 -0.85 -9.70 -2.07
CA GLY A 113 -0.13 -10.85 -1.48
C GLY A 113 0.45 -11.77 -2.54
N LYS A 114 -0.31 -12.09 -3.59
CA LYS A 114 0.18 -12.87 -4.74
C LYS A 114 1.34 -12.17 -5.45
N LEU A 115 1.21 -10.87 -5.73
CA LEU A 115 2.25 -10.10 -6.41
C LEU A 115 3.55 -10.06 -5.60
N ILE A 116 3.46 -9.99 -4.28
CA ILE A 116 4.64 -10.06 -3.41
C ILE A 116 5.22 -11.48 -3.45
N GLN A 117 4.39 -12.52 -3.29
CA GLN A 117 4.82 -13.91 -3.31
C GLN A 117 5.53 -14.32 -4.61
N GLU A 118 5.07 -13.81 -5.76
CA GLU A 118 5.70 -14.04 -7.07
C GLU A 118 7.10 -13.41 -7.20
N ARG A 119 7.46 -12.51 -6.29
CA ARG A 119 8.72 -11.74 -6.29
C ARG A 119 9.66 -12.11 -5.15
N LEU A 120 9.20 -12.95 -4.21
CA LEU A 120 10.05 -13.59 -3.19
C LEU A 120 10.91 -14.67 -3.83
#